data_AF-A0A3C1HAK8-F1
#
_entry.id   AF-A0A3C1HAK8-F1
#
_cell.length_a   1.000
_cell.length_b   1.000
_cell.length_c   1.000
_cell.angle_alpha   90.00
_cell.angle_beta   90.00
_cell.angle_gamma   90.00
#
_symmetry.space_group_name_H-M   'P 1'
#
loop_
_entity.id
_entity.type
_entity.pdbx_description
1 polymer ?
#
loop_
_entity_poly.entity_id
_entity_poly.type
_entity_poly.pdbx_seq_one_letter_code
_entity_poly.pdbx_strand_id
1 'polypeptide(L)'
;MLAGGLLAAGSSFGGGIDPSVQARIDAKVKEIQGWASDPVIVKAVAEQNATPPAEFASMTQEKWKNLTVLDPVVRGFTKNGVGTFLKGKKDDVISEAFVSSADGTKVGFLSKTTNWCHKGKPKHEEPLQGKSWQGPVEVDESTGLQQVQVALPIVEGGKPVGSLVVGLSLATLAGQ
;
A
#
# COMPACT_ATOMS: atom_id res chain seq x y z
N MET A 1 37.33 -41.66 -24.79
CA MET A 1 36.35 -41.05 -25.72
C MET A 1 35.02 -40.95 -24.98
N LEU A 2 34.63 -39.72 -24.64
CA LEU A 2 33.38 -39.04 -25.03
C LEU A 2 32.12 -39.67 -24.38
N ALA A 3 31.63 -39.14 -23.25
CA ALA A 3 30.81 -37.92 -23.10
C ALA A 3 29.35 -38.11 -23.53
N GLY A 4 28.41 -37.81 -22.64
CA GLY A 4 26.98 -37.79 -22.94
C GLY A 4 26.12 -37.55 -21.71
N GLY A 5 26.35 -36.46 -20.99
CA GLY A 5 25.43 -35.98 -19.96
C GLY A 5 24.19 -35.37 -20.61
N LEU A 6 23.01 -35.87 -20.25
CA LEU A 6 21.75 -35.26 -20.64
C LEU A 6 21.35 -34.23 -19.58
N LEU A 7 21.34 -32.96 -20.01
CA LEU A 7 20.92 -31.79 -19.24
C LEU A 7 19.46 -31.91 -18.79
N ALA A 8 19.24 -31.65 -17.50
CA ALA A 8 17.93 -31.36 -16.95
C ALA A 8 17.46 -29.99 -17.44
N ALA A 9 16.32 -29.93 -18.14
CA ALA A 9 15.61 -28.69 -18.39
C ALA A 9 14.80 -28.34 -17.12
N GLY A 10 15.36 -27.49 -16.28
CA GLY A 10 14.61 -26.83 -15.22
C GLY A 10 13.74 -25.73 -15.81
N SER A 11 12.43 -25.90 -15.78
CA SER A 11 11.49 -24.80 -16.06
C SER A 11 11.52 -23.81 -14.89
N SER A 12 12.25 -22.71 -15.04
CA SER A 12 12.16 -21.57 -14.14
C SER A 12 10.93 -20.72 -14.49
N PHE A 13 9.81 -20.91 -13.79
CA PHE A 13 8.78 -19.87 -13.69
C PHE A 13 9.25 -18.78 -12.72
N GLY A 14 10.30 -18.06 -13.13
CA GLY A 14 10.72 -16.79 -12.54
C GLY A 14 10.16 -15.66 -13.39
N GLY A 15 8.84 -15.43 -13.33
CA GLY A 15 8.23 -14.23 -13.90
C GLY A 15 8.61 -13.01 -13.04
N GLY A 16 9.90 -12.66 -13.07
CA GLY A 16 10.43 -11.49 -12.35
C GLY A 16 9.98 -10.20 -13.02
N ILE A 17 9.84 -9.15 -12.20
CA ILE A 17 9.69 -7.78 -12.70
C ILE A 17 10.92 -7.46 -13.56
N ASP A 18 10.71 -6.93 -14.76
CA ASP A 18 11.80 -6.52 -15.65
C ASP A 18 12.73 -5.53 -14.92
N PRO A 19 14.07 -5.66 -15.02
CA PRO A 19 15.00 -4.80 -14.28
C PRO A 19 14.78 -3.30 -14.51
N SER A 20 14.36 -2.88 -15.70
CA SER A 20 14.06 -1.48 -15.99
C SER A 20 12.78 -1.01 -15.29
N VAL A 21 11.78 -1.88 -15.18
CA VAL A 21 10.55 -1.63 -14.41
C VAL A 21 10.86 -1.59 -12.92
N GLN A 22 11.71 -2.50 -12.41
CA GLN A 22 12.14 -2.48 -11.01
C GLN A 22 12.89 -1.18 -10.67
N ALA A 23 13.77 -0.69 -11.54
CA ALA A 23 14.44 0.59 -11.32
C ALA A 23 13.44 1.77 -11.23
N ARG A 24 12.34 1.73 -11.98
CA ARG A 24 11.27 2.73 -11.91
C ARG A 24 10.43 2.59 -10.64
N ILE A 25 10.18 1.36 -10.17
CA ILE A 25 9.56 1.09 -8.85
C ILE A 25 10.44 1.69 -7.75
N ASP A 26 11.74 1.41 -7.75
CA ASP A 26 12.68 1.91 -6.75
C ASP A 26 12.73 3.44 -6.73
N ALA A 27 12.65 4.08 -7.90
CA ALA A 27 12.56 5.52 -8.02
C ALA A 27 11.27 6.08 -7.38
N LYS A 28 10.13 5.42 -7.63
CA LYS A 28 8.85 5.78 -6.99
C LYS A 28 8.88 5.54 -5.49
N VAL A 29 9.48 4.47 -4.99
CA VAL A 29 9.65 4.23 -3.55
C VAL A 29 10.39 5.40 -2.89
N LYS A 30 11.47 5.90 -3.50
CA LYS A 30 12.21 7.07 -2.99
C LYS A 30 11.35 8.34 -2.97
N GLU A 31 10.49 8.54 -3.96
CA GLU A 31 9.53 9.64 -3.97
C GLU A 31 8.51 9.52 -2.81
N ILE A 32 7.94 8.32 -2.64
CA ILE A 32 6.89 8.04 -1.64
C ILE A 32 7.44 8.07 -0.21
N GLN A 33 8.74 7.82 0.01
CA GLN A 33 9.39 8.02 1.31
C GLN A 33 9.18 9.43 1.88
N GLY A 34 9.17 10.45 1.01
CA GLY A 34 8.85 11.82 1.42
C GLY A 34 7.42 11.97 1.92
N TRP A 35 6.47 11.19 1.41
CA TRP A 35 5.06 11.26 1.81
C TRP A 35 4.82 10.62 3.18
N ALA A 36 5.49 9.50 3.47
CA ALA A 36 5.37 8.82 4.76
C ALA A 36 5.84 9.70 5.94
N SER A 37 6.65 10.72 5.65
CA SER A 37 7.14 11.71 6.62
C SER A 37 6.37 13.03 6.59
N ASP A 38 5.33 13.15 5.75
CA ASP A 38 4.57 14.39 5.61
C ASP A 38 3.80 14.68 6.93
N PRO A 39 3.87 15.92 7.46
CA PRO A 39 3.20 16.26 8.72
C PRO A 39 1.70 15.97 8.74
N VAL A 40 1.00 16.08 7.60
CA VAL A 40 -0.44 15.77 7.50
C VAL A 40 -0.69 14.28 7.78
N ILE A 41 0.18 13.41 7.28
CA ILE A 41 0.09 11.96 7.48
C ILE A 41 0.51 11.60 8.91
N VAL A 42 1.68 12.05 9.36
CA VAL A 42 2.22 11.70 10.68
C VAL A 42 1.26 12.14 11.78
N LYS A 43 0.76 13.38 11.71
CA LYS A 43 -0.18 13.90 12.71
C LYS A 43 -1.49 13.12 12.75
N ALA A 44 -2.08 12.82 11.59
CA ALA A 44 -3.35 12.09 11.55
C ALA A 44 -3.21 10.65 12.10
N VAL A 45 -2.09 9.99 11.82
CA VAL A 45 -1.79 8.65 12.38
C VAL A 45 -1.62 8.72 13.90
N ALA A 46 -0.86 9.71 14.38
CA ALA A 46 -0.65 9.92 15.81
C ALA A 46 -1.96 10.19 16.57
N GLU A 47 -2.79 11.08 16.03
CA GLU A 47 -4.12 11.40 16.59
C GLU A 47 -5.02 10.17 16.65
N GLN A 48 -5.10 9.39 15.57
CA GLN A 48 -5.91 8.18 15.53
C GLN A 48 -5.38 7.10 16.48
N ASN A 49 -4.06 6.94 16.60
CA ASN A 49 -3.47 5.99 17.56
C ASN A 49 -3.76 6.40 19.02
N ALA A 50 -3.74 7.71 19.31
CA ALA A 50 -4.02 8.23 20.66
C ALA A 50 -5.51 8.18 21.00
N THR A 51 -6.40 8.41 20.02
CA THR A 51 -7.84 8.43 20.21
C THR A 51 -8.54 7.83 19.00
N PRO A 52 -8.63 6.49 18.92
CA PRO A 52 -9.32 5.82 17.82
C PRO A 52 -10.79 6.25 17.76
N PRO A 53 -11.33 6.58 16.58
CA PRO A 53 -12.75 6.90 16.42
C PRO A 53 -13.64 5.76 16.94
N ALA A 54 -14.64 6.09 17.77
CA ALA A 54 -15.47 5.09 18.45
C ALA A 54 -16.24 4.20 17.45
N GLU A 55 -16.61 4.76 16.30
CA GLU A 55 -17.25 4.04 15.21
C GLU A 55 -16.39 2.89 14.66
N PHE A 56 -15.06 2.98 14.74
CA PHE A 56 -14.14 1.96 14.23
C PHE A 56 -14.18 0.69 15.07
N ALA A 57 -14.46 0.79 16.37
CA ALA A 57 -14.57 -0.35 17.27
C ALA A 57 -15.70 -1.32 16.85
N SER A 58 -16.75 -0.80 16.22
CA SER A 58 -17.89 -1.60 15.76
C SER A 58 -17.78 -2.07 14.30
N MET A 59 -16.78 -1.57 13.56
CA MET A 59 -16.61 -1.86 12.14
C MET A 59 -15.97 -3.24 11.94
N THR A 60 -16.67 -4.09 11.19
CA THR A 60 -16.20 -5.43 10.80
C THR A 60 -15.91 -5.47 9.31
N GLN A 61 -15.15 -6.47 8.86
CA GLN A 61 -14.90 -6.66 7.43
C GLN A 61 -16.20 -6.88 6.65
N GLU A 62 -17.18 -7.57 7.24
CA GLU A 62 -18.50 -7.79 6.62
C GLU A 62 -19.26 -6.48 6.43
N LYS A 63 -19.34 -5.65 7.48
CA LYS A 63 -19.94 -4.30 7.39
C LYS A 63 -19.23 -3.47 6.33
N TRP A 64 -17.90 -3.44 6.36
CA TRP A 64 -17.09 -2.69 5.41
C TRP A 64 -17.36 -3.08 3.96
N LYS A 65 -17.44 -4.38 3.65
CA LYS A 65 -17.75 -4.87 2.30
C LYS A 65 -19.09 -4.32 1.78
N ASN A 66 -20.08 -4.20 2.65
CA ASN A 66 -21.41 -3.70 2.30
C ASN A 66 -21.49 -2.18 2.12
N LEU A 67 -20.49 -1.41 2.57
CA LEU A 67 -20.46 0.04 2.35
C LEU A 67 -20.14 0.37 0.89
N THR A 68 -20.86 1.33 0.32
CA THR A 68 -20.53 1.85 -1.02
C THR A 68 -19.46 2.94 -0.93
N VAL A 69 -18.86 3.31 -2.06
CA VAL A 69 -17.92 4.45 -2.14
C VAL A 69 -18.58 5.80 -1.77
N LEU A 70 -19.91 5.87 -1.80
CA LEU A 70 -20.69 7.06 -1.45
C LEU A 70 -21.07 7.11 0.04
N ASP A 71 -20.86 6.01 0.77
CA ASP A 71 -21.18 5.94 2.19
C ASP A 71 -20.43 7.02 2.99
N PRO A 72 -21.08 7.74 3.93
CA PRO A 72 -20.43 8.80 4.70
C PRO A 72 -19.14 8.36 5.42
N VAL A 73 -19.09 7.13 5.94
CA VAL A 73 -17.89 6.59 6.61
C VAL A 73 -16.75 6.47 5.61
N VAL A 74 -17.02 5.88 4.44
CA VAL A 74 -16.03 5.73 3.36
C VAL A 74 -15.58 7.08 2.82
N ARG A 75 -16.51 8.02 2.65
CA ARG A 75 -16.19 9.40 2.21
C ARG A 75 -15.37 10.16 3.23
N GLY A 76 -15.50 9.86 4.53
CA GLY A 76 -14.68 10.44 5.59
C GLY A 76 -13.18 10.26 5.33
N PHE A 77 -12.78 9.06 4.91
CA PHE A 77 -11.36 8.74 4.64
C PHE A 77 -10.80 9.37 3.36
N THR A 78 -11.65 9.63 2.35
CA THR A 78 -11.21 10.27 1.10
C THR A 78 -11.22 11.79 1.17
N LYS A 79 -12.03 12.36 2.07
CA LYS A 79 -12.22 13.81 2.21
C LYS A 79 -11.44 14.43 3.36
N ASN A 80 -10.86 13.64 4.26
CA ASN A 80 -10.00 14.18 5.31
C ASN A 80 -8.66 14.68 4.75
N GLY A 81 -7.80 15.22 5.63
CA GLY A 81 -6.50 15.77 5.23
C GLY A 81 -5.61 14.74 4.53
N VAL A 82 -5.57 13.50 5.02
CA VAL A 82 -4.78 12.42 4.41
C VAL A 82 -5.31 12.03 3.03
N GLY A 83 -6.63 11.80 2.89
CA GLY A 83 -7.24 11.48 1.60
C GLY A 83 -7.03 12.59 0.56
N THR A 84 -7.19 13.85 0.98
CA THR A 84 -6.92 15.03 0.12
C THR A 84 -5.45 15.12 -0.28
N PHE A 85 -4.52 14.91 0.66
CA PHE A 85 -3.09 14.87 0.39
C PHE A 85 -2.75 13.80 -0.65
N LEU A 86 -3.20 12.55 -0.42
CA LEU A 86 -2.95 11.43 -1.32
C LEU A 86 -3.53 11.73 -2.72
N LYS A 87 -4.72 12.32 -2.79
CA LYS A 87 -5.34 12.72 -4.06
C LYS A 87 -4.47 13.69 -4.84
N GLY A 88 -3.81 14.63 -4.15
CA GLY A 88 -2.85 15.56 -4.76
C GLY A 88 -1.53 14.91 -5.20
N LYS A 89 -1.23 13.68 -4.75
CA LYS A 89 -0.07 12.90 -5.18
C LYS A 89 -0.36 11.92 -6.32
N LYS A 90 -1.63 11.65 -6.62
CA LYS A 90 -2.01 10.68 -7.65
C LYS A 90 -1.53 11.13 -9.03
N ASP A 91 -0.84 10.21 -9.70
CA ASP A 91 -0.51 10.25 -11.13
C ASP A 91 -0.99 8.94 -11.80
N ASP A 92 -0.62 8.74 -13.07
CA ASP A 92 -1.02 7.58 -13.85
C ASP A 92 -0.33 6.27 -13.41
N VAL A 93 0.75 6.36 -12.62
CA VAL A 93 1.43 5.19 -12.04
C VAL A 93 0.73 4.74 -10.77
N ILE A 94 0.21 5.68 -9.97
CA ILE A 94 -0.41 5.39 -8.67
C ILE A 94 -1.86 4.95 -8.86
N SER A 95 -2.08 3.65 -8.78
CA SER A 95 -3.40 3.03 -8.85
C SER A 95 -4.16 3.13 -7.52
N GLU A 96 -3.46 2.94 -6.40
CA GLU A 96 -4.01 2.93 -5.05
C GLU A 96 -3.03 3.61 -4.07
N ALA A 97 -3.54 4.25 -3.02
CA ALA A 97 -2.75 4.61 -1.86
C ALA A 97 -3.63 4.68 -0.62
N PHE A 98 -3.13 4.19 0.51
CA PHE A 98 -3.81 4.27 1.78
C PHE A 98 -2.84 4.31 2.96
N VAL A 99 -3.29 4.96 4.02
CA VAL A 99 -2.58 5.07 5.30
C VAL A 99 -3.34 4.28 6.36
N SER A 100 -2.60 3.52 7.16
CA SER A 100 -3.11 2.80 8.31
C SER A 100 -2.40 3.18 9.59
N SER A 101 -3.17 3.25 10.69
CA SER A 101 -2.70 3.39 12.07
C SER A 101 -2.04 2.11 12.57
N ALA A 102 -1.43 2.14 13.75
CA ALA A 102 -0.66 1.01 14.31
C ALA A 102 -1.49 -0.26 14.55
N ASP A 103 -2.81 -0.12 14.71
CA ASP A 103 -3.74 -1.24 14.84
C ASP A 103 -4.23 -1.80 13.48
N GLY A 104 -3.75 -1.24 12.37
CA GLY A 104 -4.08 -1.63 11.00
C GLY A 104 -5.37 -1.03 10.44
N THR A 105 -6.12 -0.23 11.24
CA THR A 105 -7.32 0.48 10.74
C THR A 105 -6.95 1.61 9.78
N LYS A 106 -7.90 2.11 9.00
CA LYS A 106 -7.63 3.15 7.98
C LYS A 106 -7.59 4.52 8.62
N VAL A 107 -6.65 5.35 8.18
CA VAL A 107 -6.55 6.77 8.53
C VAL A 107 -7.00 7.63 7.34
N GLY A 108 -6.67 7.22 6.11
CA GLY A 108 -7.11 7.88 4.89
C GLY A 108 -6.68 7.10 3.66
N PHE A 109 -7.35 7.31 2.52
CA PHE A 109 -7.05 6.61 1.28
C PHE A 109 -7.48 7.37 0.03
N LEU A 110 -6.93 7.00 -1.12
CA LEU A 110 -7.36 7.45 -2.44
C LEU A 110 -8.75 6.93 -2.82
N SER A 111 -8.97 5.65 -2.59
CA SER A 111 -10.23 4.96 -2.86
C SER A 111 -10.48 3.88 -1.82
N LYS A 112 -11.73 3.43 -1.72
CA LYS A 112 -12.15 2.41 -0.76
C LYS A 112 -11.36 1.12 -0.99
N THR A 113 -10.64 0.67 0.02
CA THR A 113 -9.86 -0.57 -0.01
C THR A 113 -10.77 -1.81 0.13
N THR A 114 -10.30 -2.97 -0.34
CA THR A 114 -11.01 -4.25 -0.15
C THR A 114 -11.15 -4.62 1.33
N ASN A 115 -10.08 -4.44 2.11
CA ASN A 115 -10.07 -4.77 3.54
C ASN A 115 -10.17 -3.53 4.41
N TRP A 116 -11.00 -3.63 5.44
CA TRP A 116 -11.13 -2.64 6.50
C TRP A 116 -9.82 -2.46 7.27
N CYS A 117 -9.25 -3.55 7.77
CA CYS A 117 -8.03 -3.56 8.56
C CYS A 117 -6.94 -4.40 7.88
N HIS A 118 -5.70 -3.93 7.94
CA HIS A 118 -4.53 -4.62 7.37
C HIS A 118 -3.58 -5.22 8.41
N LYS A 119 -3.98 -5.27 9.68
CA LYS A 119 -3.24 -5.99 10.71
C LYS A 119 -3.02 -7.46 10.32
N GLY A 120 -1.81 -7.96 10.56
CA GLY A 120 -1.36 -9.29 10.17
C GLY A 120 -0.98 -9.43 8.70
N LYS A 121 -0.96 -8.35 7.91
CA LYS A 121 -0.48 -8.36 6.52
C LYS A 121 0.97 -7.85 6.44
N PRO A 122 1.86 -8.44 5.62
CA PRO A 122 3.24 -7.98 5.50
C PRO A 122 3.38 -6.49 5.15
N LYS A 123 2.50 -5.97 4.28
CA LYS A 123 2.40 -4.55 3.92
C LYS A 123 2.09 -3.58 5.07
N HIS A 124 1.76 -4.12 6.25
CA HIS A 124 1.53 -3.36 7.47
C HIS A 124 2.55 -3.72 8.55
N GLU A 125 2.82 -5.01 8.75
CA GLU A 125 3.70 -5.50 9.82
C GLU A 125 5.19 -5.17 9.58
N GLU A 126 5.67 -5.20 8.34
CA GLU A 126 7.08 -4.84 8.03
C GLU A 126 7.34 -3.32 8.24
N PRO A 127 6.45 -2.42 7.77
CA PRO A 127 6.50 -1.00 8.15
C PRO A 127 6.53 -0.75 9.66
N LEU A 128 5.75 -1.48 10.46
CA LEU A 128 5.78 -1.31 11.91
C LEU A 128 7.10 -1.76 12.56
N GLN A 129 7.91 -2.54 11.85
CA GLN A 129 9.30 -2.85 12.23
C GLN A 129 10.32 -1.84 11.69
N GLY A 130 9.86 -0.76 11.05
CA GLY A 130 10.70 0.26 10.44
C GLY A 130 11.26 -0.11 9.07
N LYS A 131 10.72 -1.14 8.41
CA LYS A 131 11.19 -1.62 7.11
C LYS A 131 10.25 -1.21 5.99
N SER A 132 10.78 -0.99 4.79
CA SER A 132 9.97 -0.97 3.58
C SER A 132 9.58 -2.39 3.17
N TRP A 133 8.44 -2.53 2.50
CA TRP A 133 7.99 -3.80 1.91
C TRP A 133 7.58 -3.60 0.47
N GLN A 134 7.90 -4.57 -0.39
CA GLN A 134 7.38 -4.67 -1.76
C GLN A 134 6.69 -6.03 -1.89
N GLY A 135 5.45 -6.01 -2.36
CA GLY A 135 4.67 -7.22 -2.58
C GLY A 135 5.05 -7.96 -3.86
N PRO A 136 4.50 -9.16 -4.05
CA PRO A 136 4.52 -9.79 -5.36
C PRO A 136 3.74 -8.96 -6.38
N VAL A 137 3.93 -9.27 -7.66
CA VAL A 137 3.04 -8.78 -8.72
C VAL A 137 1.67 -9.43 -8.54
N GLU A 138 0.62 -8.61 -8.47
CA GLU A 138 -0.76 -9.08 -8.32
C GLU A 138 -1.70 -8.28 -9.23
N VAL A 139 -2.82 -8.91 -9.61
CA VAL A 139 -3.97 -8.17 -10.11
C VAL A 139 -4.73 -7.69 -8.89
N ASP A 140 -4.77 -6.39 -8.69
CA ASP A 140 -5.44 -5.84 -7.52
C ASP A 140 -6.96 -5.85 -7.69
N GLU A 141 -7.65 -6.50 -6.76
CA GLU A 141 -9.10 -6.70 -6.85
C GLU A 141 -9.89 -5.39 -6.82
N SER A 142 -9.34 -4.32 -6.24
CA SER A 142 -10.04 -3.05 -6.08
C SER A 142 -9.94 -2.16 -7.33
N THR A 143 -8.84 -2.25 -8.06
CA THR A 143 -8.57 -1.46 -9.27
C THR A 143 -8.68 -2.26 -10.56
N GLY A 144 -8.55 -3.58 -10.51
CA GLY A 144 -8.47 -4.48 -11.66
C GLY A 144 -7.13 -4.42 -12.41
N LEU A 145 -6.15 -3.67 -11.90
CA LEU A 145 -4.87 -3.44 -12.57
C LEU A 145 -3.82 -4.43 -12.10
N GLN A 146 -2.93 -4.83 -13.02
CA GLN A 146 -1.70 -5.53 -12.65
C GLN A 146 -0.74 -4.53 -12.02
N GLN A 147 -0.46 -4.71 -10.74
CA GLN A 147 0.32 -3.78 -9.95
C GLN A 147 1.31 -4.51 -9.05
N VAL A 148 2.22 -3.72 -8.48
CA VAL A 148 2.93 -4.08 -7.26
C VAL A 148 2.51 -3.11 -6.16
N GLN A 149 2.36 -3.60 -4.93
CA GLN A 149 2.21 -2.72 -3.77
C GLN A 149 3.55 -2.52 -3.08
N VAL A 150 3.85 -1.27 -2.74
CA VAL A 150 4.97 -0.91 -1.88
C VAL A 150 4.44 -0.33 -0.58
N ALA A 151 5.11 -0.59 0.54
CA ALA A 151 4.74 -0.09 1.84
C ALA A 151 5.92 0.51 2.57
N LEU A 152 5.67 1.60 3.30
CA LEU A 152 6.69 2.39 4.00
C LEU A 152 6.25 2.71 5.42
N PRO A 153 7.21 2.78 6.37
CA PRO A 153 6.94 3.15 7.75
C PRO A 153 6.55 4.61 7.85
N ILE A 154 5.49 4.88 8.61
CA ILE A 154 5.20 6.24 9.09
C ILE A 154 5.81 6.33 10.48
N VAL A 155 6.71 7.30 10.69
CA VAL A 155 7.54 7.39 11.89
C VAL A 155 7.20 8.65 12.67
N GLU A 156 6.89 8.51 13.95
CA GLU A 156 6.72 9.60 14.91
C GLU A 156 7.72 9.43 16.05
N GLY A 157 8.50 10.45 16.36
CA GLY A 157 9.47 10.40 17.47
C GLY A 157 10.49 9.26 17.36
N GLY A 158 10.85 8.86 16.13
CA GLY A 158 11.76 7.74 15.85
C GLY A 158 11.12 6.35 15.98
N LYS A 159 9.81 6.25 16.21
CA LYS A 159 9.08 4.98 16.30
C LYS A 159 8.12 4.84 15.11
N PRO A 160 8.10 3.68 14.43
CA PRO A 160 7.04 3.38 13.48
C PRO A 160 5.68 3.35 14.18
N VAL A 161 4.72 4.13 13.67
CA VAL A 161 3.38 4.29 14.24
C VAL A 161 2.25 3.95 13.25
N GLY A 162 2.63 3.59 12.03
CA GLY A 162 1.68 3.23 10.98
C GLY A 162 2.38 2.85 9.69
N SER A 163 1.57 2.62 8.66
CA SER A 163 2.05 2.23 7.34
C SER A 163 1.39 3.06 6.24
N LEU A 164 2.18 3.53 5.29
CA LEU A 164 1.71 4.02 4.00
C LEU A 164 1.88 2.90 2.97
N VAL A 165 0.80 2.52 2.28
CA VAL A 165 0.83 1.56 1.17
C VAL A 165 0.43 2.27 -0.11
N VAL A 166 1.14 1.98 -1.21
CA VAL A 166 0.89 2.53 -2.54
C VAL A 166 0.93 1.39 -3.57
N GLY A 167 -0.11 1.29 -4.40
CA GLY A 167 -0.15 0.44 -5.58
C GLY A 167 0.45 1.15 -6.79
N LEU A 168 1.33 0.47 -7.51
CA LEU A 168 2.03 0.99 -8.70
C LEU A 168 1.67 0.14 -9.92
N SER A 169 1.05 0.77 -10.91
CA SER A 169 0.69 0.15 -12.20
C SER A 169 1.93 -0.30 -12.96
N LEU A 170 2.06 -1.61 -13.20
CA LEU A 170 3.19 -2.14 -13.95
C LEU A 170 3.12 -1.79 -15.44
N ALA A 171 1.91 -1.70 -16.02
CA ALA A 171 1.73 -1.30 -17.42
C ALA A 171 2.26 0.13 -17.64
N THR A 172 1.82 1.07 -16.81
CA THR A 172 2.30 2.47 -16.87
C THR A 172 3.81 2.54 -16.65
N LEU A 173 4.32 1.79 -15.67
CA LEU A 173 5.76 1.72 -15.39
C LEU A 173 6.56 1.05 -16.51
N ALA A 174 5.97 0.17 -17.31
CA ALA A 174 6.59 -0.39 -18.51
C ALA A 174 6.52 0.57 -19.71
N GLY A 175 5.75 1.66 -19.61
CA GLY A 175 5.50 2.59 -20.71
C GLY A 175 4.46 2.09 -21.70
N GLN A 176 3.49 1.31 -21.22
CA GLN A 176 2.36 0.75 -21.97
C GLN A 176 1.08 1.49 -21.68
#